data_AF-A0A1Y2CXZ7-F1
#
_entry.id   AF-A0A1Y2CXZ7-F1
#
_cell.length_a   1.000
_cell.length_b   1.000
_cell.length_c   1.000
_cell.angle_alpha   90.00
_cell.angle_beta   90.00
_cell.angle_gamma   90.00
#
_symmetry.space_group_name_H-M   'P 1'
#
loop_
_entity.id
_entity.type
_entity.pdbx_description
1 polymer ?
#
loop_
_entity_poly.entity_id
_entity_poly.type
_entity_poly.pdbx_seq_one_letter_code
_entity_poly.pdbx_strand_id
1 'polypeptide(L)'
;MKAPSLYFPSVSFRLVRSNLPPHQQVFRFPPKYNKIDITSLLTGLYGLQITDVRTMNYTGRGHYEQYKGASRRTRAAGFKKVIVTTKDDFEFPPPVSVARNGAIPLPPRIPKGAPTFKFRHLLPEPNENNDPSFKKEK
;
A
#
# COMPACT_ATOMS: atom_id res chain seq x y z
N MET A 1 34.73 -5.23 8.29
CA MET A 1 34.52 -4.34 7.13
C MET A 1 33.27 -3.50 7.39
N LYS A 2 33.36 -2.17 7.24
CA LYS A 2 32.21 -1.26 7.47
C LYS A 2 31.23 -1.39 6.30
N ALA A 3 29.95 -1.62 6.58
CA ALA A 3 28.93 -1.63 5.54
C ALA A 3 28.82 -0.24 4.88
N PRO A 4 28.58 -0.15 3.56
CA PRO A 4 28.42 1.14 2.89
C PRO A 4 27.19 1.86 3.45
N SER A 5 27.39 3.08 3.96
CA SER A 5 26.32 3.90 4.52
C SER A 5 25.59 4.65 3.41
N LEU A 6 24.29 4.39 3.25
CA LEU A 6 23.41 5.09 2.33
C LEU A 6 22.49 6.03 3.13
N TYR A 7 22.81 7.33 3.15
CA TYR A 7 22.09 8.31 3.97
C TYR A 7 20.76 8.75 3.36
N PHE A 8 20.71 8.98 2.04
CA PHE A 8 19.53 9.50 1.34
C PHE A 8 19.17 8.62 0.13
N PRO A 9 18.45 7.50 0.34
CA PRO A 9 18.05 6.62 -0.75
C PRO A 9 16.94 7.25 -1.62
N SER A 10 17.17 7.37 -2.93
CA SER A 10 16.15 7.79 -3.91
C SER A 10 15.32 6.59 -4.41
N VAL A 11 14.72 5.83 -3.48
CA VAL A 11 13.99 4.60 -3.83
C VAL A 11 12.48 4.81 -3.81
N SER A 12 11.81 4.40 -4.88
CA SER A 12 10.35 4.32 -4.94
C SER A 12 9.93 2.86 -5.13
N PHE A 13 9.16 2.34 -4.18
CA PHE A 13 8.53 1.02 -4.27
C PHE A 13 7.10 1.09 -3.75
N ARG A 14 6.32 0.06 -4.03
CA ARG A 14 4.91 0.01 -3.64
C ARG A 14 4.58 -1.30 -2.97
N LEU A 15 3.82 -1.22 -1.89
CA LEU A 15 3.14 -2.35 -1.28
C LEU A 15 1.93 -2.75 -2.14
N VAL A 16 1.74 -4.05 -2.37
CA VAL A 16 0.70 -4.59 -3.24
C VAL A 16 -0.13 -5.60 -2.47
N ARG A 17 -1.46 -5.53 -2.62
CA ARG A 17 -2.39 -6.51 -2.06
C ARG A 17 -2.13 -7.89 -2.67
N SER A 18 -2.11 -8.91 -1.83
CA SER A 18 -1.89 -10.30 -2.22
C SER A 18 -2.80 -11.24 -1.44
N ASN A 19 -3.09 -12.40 -2.02
CA ASN A 19 -3.77 -13.52 -1.35
C ASN A 19 -2.78 -14.45 -0.63
N LEU A 20 -1.69 -13.89 -0.09
CA LEU A 20 -0.72 -14.63 0.70
C LEU A 20 -1.14 -14.62 2.17
N PRO A 21 -0.57 -15.50 3.01
CA PRO A 21 -0.80 -15.45 4.45
C PRO A 21 -0.56 -14.05 5.05
N PRO A 22 -1.25 -13.65 6.13
CA PRO A 22 -1.16 -12.29 6.69
C PRO A 22 0.25 -11.84 7.11
N HIS A 23 1.10 -12.77 7.55
CA HIS A 23 2.52 -12.54 7.85
C HIS A 23 3.39 -12.33 6.60
N GLN A 24 2.84 -12.43 5.39
CA GLN A 24 3.56 -12.23 4.14
C GLN A 24 3.03 -11.01 3.39
N GLN A 25 3.91 -10.04 3.14
CA GLN A 25 3.57 -8.85 2.38
C GLN A 25 4.34 -8.81 1.06
N VAL A 26 3.67 -8.28 0.03
CA VAL A 26 4.24 -8.21 -1.32
C VAL A 26 4.57 -6.79 -1.69
N PHE A 27 5.83 -6.55 -2.05
CA PHE A 27 6.30 -5.28 -2.57
C PHE A 27 6.71 -5.39 -4.04
N ARG A 28 6.53 -4.29 -4.77
CA ARG A 28 7.11 -4.09 -6.09
C ARG A 28 8.27 -3.12 -5.99
N PHE A 29 9.47 -3.64 -6.21
CA PHE A 29 10.72 -2.89 -6.24
C PHE A 29 11.22 -2.67 -7.67
N PRO A 30 12.09 -1.68 -7.89
CA PRO A 30 12.88 -1.60 -9.11
C PRO A 30 13.79 -2.83 -9.25
N PRO A 31 14.04 -3.33 -10.47
CA PRO A 31 14.78 -4.58 -10.69
C PRO A 31 16.23 -4.56 -10.22
N LYS A 32 16.81 -3.35 -10.06
CA LYS A 32 18.21 -3.13 -9.67
C LYS A 32 18.55 -3.47 -8.21
N TYR A 33 17.57 -3.50 -7.31
CA TYR A 33 17.82 -3.63 -5.87
C TYR A 33 18.12 -5.07 -5.45
N ASN A 34 19.15 -5.30 -4.65
CA ASN A 34 19.47 -6.63 -4.15
C ASN A 34 18.60 -7.01 -2.93
N LYS A 35 18.53 -8.30 -2.59
CA LYS A 35 17.79 -8.81 -1.43
C LYS A 35 18.28 -8.16 -0.12
N ILE A 36 19.60 -8.04 0.03
CA ILE A 36 20.24 -7.45 1.21
C ILE A 36 19.87 -5.96 1.36
N ASP A 37 19.85 -5.22 0.25
CA ASP A 37 19.48 -3.81 0.24
C ASP A 37 18.00 -3.63 0.61
N ILE A 38 17.14 -4.49 0.07
CA ILE A 38 15.70 -4.47 0.36
C ILE A 38 15.44 -4.70 1.85
N THR A 39 16.08 -5.72 2.45
CA THR A 39 15.96 -5.99 3.89
C THR A 39 16.40 -4.78 4.71
N SER A 40 17.60 -4.26 4.43
CA SER A 40 18.15 -3.10 5.14
C SER A 40 17.28 -1.86 5.02
N LEU A 41 16.71 -1.61 3.83
CA LEU A 41 15.81 -0.48 3.58
C LEU A 41 14.50 -0.62 4.34
N LEU A 42 13.87 -1.80 4.30
CA LEU A 42 12.59 -2.01 4.98
C LEU A 42 12.72 -1.98 6.50
N THR A 43 13.77 -2.60 7.04
CA THR A 43 14.06 -2.53 8.48
C THR A 43 14.49 -1.13 8.92
N GLY A 44 15.31 -0.44 8.12
CA GLY A 44 15.80 0.90 8.47
C GLY A 44 14.77 2.02 8.31
N LEU A 45 13.93 1.98 7.27
CA LEU A 45 12.93 3.02 6.99
C LEU A 45 11.61 2.79 7.72
N TYR A 46 11.17 1.53 7.84
CA TYR A 46 9.85 1.20 8.38
C TYR A 46 9.89 0.37 9.67
N GLY A 47 11.07 0.00 10.17
CA GLY A 47 11.18 -0.79 11.40
C GLY A 47 10.65 -2.22 11.30
N LEU A 48 10.49 -2.76 10.08
CA LEU A 48 9.94 -4.09 9.88
C LEU A 48 10.87 -5.20 10.40
N GLN A 49 10.33 -6.12 11.19
CA GLN A 49 11.01 -7.34 11.64
C GLN A 49 10.83 -8.45 10.60
N ILE A 50 11.86 -8.61 9.75
CA ILE A 50 11.82 -9.51 8.60
C ILE A 50 12.52 -10.84 8.93
N THR A 51 11.85 -11.96 8.66
CA THR A 51 12.38 -13.31 8.84
C THR A 51 12.93 -13.90 7.54
N ASP A 52 12.19 -13.74 6.43
CA ASP A 52 12.59 -14.24 5.11
C ASP A 52 12.20 -13.24 4.02
N VAL A 53 13.00 -13.20 2.94
CA VAL A 53 12.74 -12.38 1.76
C VAL A 53 12.90 -13.23 0.51
N ARG A 54 11.86 -13.29 -0.30
CA ARG A 54 11.83 -13.99 -1.60
C ARG A 54 11.64 -12.99 -2.71
N THR A 55 12.49 -13.06 -3.74
CA THR A 55 12.48 -12.09 -4.84
C THR A 55 12.34 -12.78 -6.18
N MET A 56 11.57 -12.20 -7.08
CA MET A 56 11.38 -12.66 -8.46
C MET A 56 11.48 -11.46 -9.41
N ASN A 57 12.24 -11.61 -10.49
CA ASN A 57 12.35 -10.59 -11.53
C ASN A 57 11.23 -10.78 -12.56
N TYR A 58 10.39 -9.76 -12.72
CA TYR A 58 9.34 -9.72 -13.74
C TYR A 58 9.77 -8.80 -14.88
N THR A 59 9.83 -9.34 -16.08
CA THR A 59 9.99 -8.56 -17.31
C THR A 59 8.66 -7.94 -17.69
N GLY A 60 8.70 -6.70 -18.21
CA GLY A 60 7.49 -6.04 -18.65
C GLY A 60 6.91 -6.67 -19.92
N ARG A 61 5.58 -6.71 -20.00
CA ARG A 61 4.88 -7.23 -21.17
C ARG A 61 5.17 -6.36 -22.41
N GLY A 62 5.46 -7.03 -23.52
CA GLY A 62 5.56 -6.37 -24.83
C GLY A 62 4.19 -5.87 -25.30
N HIS A 63 4.15 -4.65 -25.79
CA HIS A 63 2.97 -4.04 -26.40
C HIS A 63 3.38 -3.21 -27.61
N TYR A 64 2.41 -2.91 -28.47
CA TYR A 64 2.62 -1.96 -29.56
C TYR A 64 2.17 -0.59 -29.11
N GLU A 65 3.00 0.41 -29.34
CA GLU A 65 2.74 1.80 -29.04
C GLU A 65 2.81 2.59 -30.36
N GLN A 66 1.82 3.45 -30.58
CA GLN A 66 1.81 4.35 -31.73
C GLN A 66 2.74 5.52 -31.42
N TYR A 67 3.82 5.66 -32.17
CA TYR A 67 4.76 6.77 -32.02
C TYR A 67 4.99 7.42 -33.38
N LYS A 68 4.63 8.70 -33.50
CA LYS A 68 4.78 9.50 -34.73
C LYS A 68 4.17 8.83 -35.98
N GLY A 69 2.99 8.24 -35.86
CA GLY A 69 2.28 7.61 -36.96
C GLY A 69 2.77 6.20 -37.34
N ALA A 70 3.74 5.64 -36.61
CA ALA A 70 4.22 4.27 -36.80
C ALA A 70 3.99 3.43 -35.54
N SER A 71 3.60 2.17 -35.74
CA SER A 71 3.47 1.19 -34.66
C SER A 71 4.85 0.66 -34.28
N ARG A 72 5.31 0.97 -33.07
CA ARG A 72 6.58 0.49 -32.52
C ARG A 72 6.31 -0.58 -31.47
N ARG A 73 7.09 -1.66 -31.51
CA ARG A 73 7.09 -2.65 -30.43
C ARG A 73 7.88 -2.11 -29.22
N THR A 74 7.19 -1.86 -28.12
CA THR A 74 7.75 -1.38 -26.85
C THR A 74 7.50 -2.42 -25.75
N ARG A 75 8.20 -2.32 -24.62
CA ARG A 75 7.96 -3.15 -23.42
C ARG A 75 7.61 -2.25 -22.25
N ALA A 76 6.65 -2.69 -21.44
CA ALA A 76 6.39 -2.05 -20.16
C ALA A 76 7.64 -2.11 -19.24
N ALA A 77 7.72 -1.23 -18.25
CA ALA A 77 8.78 -1.30 -17.26
C ALA A 77 8.70 -2.61 -16.46
N GLY A 78 9.81 -3.34 -16.40
CA GLY A 78 9.94 -4.51 -15.54
C GLY A 78 9.99 -4.11 -14.07
N PHE A 79 9.68 -5.05 -13.18
CA PHE A 79 9.74 -4.84 -11.74
C PHE A 79 10.23 -6.11 -11.04
N LYS A 80 10.73 -5.95 -9.82
CA LYS A 80 11.05 -7.06 -8.93
C LYS A 80 9.90 -7.24 -7.96
N LYS A 81 9.28 -8.42 -7.96
CA LYS A 81 8.33 -8.81 -6.93
C LYS A 81 9.11 -9.30 -5.72
N VAL A 82 8.83 -8.74 -4.57
CA VAL A 82 9.45 -9.10 -3.30
C VAL A 82 8.33 -9.59 -2.39
N ILE A 83 8.47 -10.79 -1.87
CA ILE A 83 7.62 -11.32 -0.81
C ILE A 83 8.46 -11.26 0.45
N VAL A 84 7.96 -10.57 1.47
CA VAL A 84 8.61 -10.41 2.76
C VAL A 84 7.79 -11.16 3.77
N THR A 85 8.42 -12.04 4.53
CA THR A 85 7.83 -12.71 5.68
C THR A 85 8.20 -11.90 6.92
N THR A 86 7.22 -11.36 7.61
CA THR A 86 7.37 -10.63 8.86
C THR A 86 6.97 -11.48 10.06
N LYS A 87 7.39 -11.05 11.24
CA LYS A 87 6.91 -11.65 12.50
C LYS A 87 5.45 -11.30 12.80
N ASP A 88 5.07 -10.07 12.48
CA ASP A 88 3.73 -9.55 12.73
C ASP A 88 2.84 -9.75 11.49
N ASP A 89 1.56 -10.03 11.74
CA ASP A 89 0.54 -10.12 10.70
C ASP A 89 0.10 -8.73 10.24
N PHE A 90 -0.18 -8.60 8.94
CA PHE A 90 -0.68 -7.36 8.36
C PHE A 90 -1.89 -7.62 7.46
N GLU A 91 -3.02 -7.00 7.78
CA GLU A 91 -4.19 -6.99 6.93
C GLU A 91 -4.40 -5.61 6.31
N PHE A 92 -4.67 -5.60 5.00
CA PHE A 92 -5.01 -4.35 4.35
C PHE A 92 -6.42 -3.90 4.75
N PRO A 93 -6.66 -2.59 4.87
CA PRO A 93 -8.00 -2.08 5.14
C PRO A 93 -8.99 -2.56 4.06
N PRO A 94 -10.27 -2.74 4.38
CA PRO A 94 -11.26 -3.12 3.38
C PRO A 94 -11.30 -2.08 2.25
N PRO A 95 -11.66 -2.48 1.02
CA PRO A 95 -11.88 -1.52 -0.05
C PRO A 95 -12.97 -0.54 0.38
N VAL A 96 -12.79 0.75 0.04
CA VAL A 96 -13.82 1.76 0.29
C VAL A 96 -15.12 1.31 -0.37
N SER A 97 -16.20 1.22 0.41
CA SER A 97 -17.52 0.85 -0.11
C SER A 97 -18.03 1.99 -0.97
N VAL A 98 -17.85 1.85 -2.29
CA VAL A 98 -18.59 2.67 -3.25
C VAL A 98 -20.07 2.31 -3.08
N ALA A 99 -20.90 3.30 -2.75
CA ALA A 99 -22.34 3.12 -2.87
C ALA A 99 -22.66 2.62 -4.29
N ARG A 100 -23.83 1.98 -4.49
CA ARG A 100 -24.27 1.32 -5.75
C ARG A 100 -23.97 2.09 -7.06
N ASN A 101 -23.77 3.40 -6.99
CA ASN A 101 -23.55 4.30 -8.11
C ASN A 101 -22.07 4.76 -8.28
N GLY A 102 -21.10 4.13 -7.60
CA GLY A 102 -19.67 4.49 -7.71
C GLY A 102 -19.26 5.77 -6.99
N ALA A 103 -20.20 6.45 -6.32
CA ALA A 103 -19.92 7.64 -5.52
C ALA A 103 -19.45 7.24 -4.12
N ILE A 104 -18.31 7.79 -3.70
CA ILE A 104 -17.95 7.84 -2.28
C ILE A 104 -18.94 8.81 -1.64
N PRO A 105 -19.76 8.40 -0.65
CA PRO A 105 -20.64 9.35 0.03
C PRO A 105 -19.76 10.42 0.67
N LEU A 106 -19.82 11.63 0.12
CA LEU A 106 -19.19 12.78 0.75
C LEU A 106 -19.81 12.94 2.15
N PRO A 107 -19.01 13.29 3.18
CA PRO A 107 -19.60 13.73 4.44
C PRO A 107 -20.63 14.84 4.15
N PRO A 108 -21.75 14.92 4.88
CA PRO A 108 -22.80 15.88 4.60
C PRO A 108 -22.19 17.28 4.52
N ARG A 109 -22.36 17.94 3.37
CA ARG A 109 -21.82 19.28 3.13
C ARG A 109 -22.52 20.24 4.08
N ILE A 110 -21.84 20.65 5.14
CA ILE A 110 -22.34 21.70 6.04
C ILE A 110 -22.45 22.98 5.19
N PRO A 111 -23.66 23.56 5.01
CA PRO A 111 -23.79 24.78 4.23
C PRO A 111 -22.96 25.88 4.91
N LYS A 112 -22.22 26.66 4.11
CA LYS A 112 -21.50 27.83 4.62
C LYS A 112 -22.54 28.77 5.26
N GLY A 113 -22.48 28.91 6.59
CA GLY A 113 -23.43 29.69 7.39
C GLY A 113 -24.39 28.88 8.28
N ALA A 114 -24.32 27.53 8.28
CA ALA A 114 -25.14 26.72 9.17
C ALA A 114 -24.67 26.85 10.64
N PRO A 115 -25.58 27.05 11.62
CA PRO A 115 -25.22 27.09 13.02
C PRO A 115 -24.71 25.70 13.46
N THR A 116 -23.47 25.66 13.92
CA THR A 116 -22.66 24.46 14.25
C THR A 116 -23.24 23.55 15.35
N PHE A 117 -24.43 23.85 15.91
CA PHE A 117 -24.89 23.28 17.18
C PHE A 117 -26.13 22.38 17.11
N LYS A 118 -26.82 22.24 15.97
CA LYS A 118 -28.12 21.51 15.91
C LYS A 118 -28.08 20.05 15.46
N PHE A 119 -26.90 19.50 15.16
CA PHE A 119 -26.80 18.12 14.65
C PHE A 119 -25.92 17.20 15.51
N ARG A 120 -25.34 17.72 16.61
CA ARG A 120 -24.45 16.94 17.46
C ARG A 120 -25.16 15.78 18.18
N HIS A 121 -26.46 15.94 18.45
CA HIS A 121 -27.35 14.94 19.07
C HIS A 121 -28.02 13.99 18.06
N LEU A 122 -27.80 14.20 16.75
CA LEU A 122 -28.31 13.33 15.67
C LEU A 122 -27.24 12.36 15.15
N LEU A 123 -25.99 12.51 15.61
CA LEU A 123 -24.99 11.47 15.46
C LEU A 123 -25.34 10.37 16.46
N PRO A 124 -25.50 9.10 16.03
CA PRO A 124 -25.60 8.01 16.98
C PRO A 124 -24.33 8.01 17.82
N GLU A 125 -24.50 7.99 19.14
CA GLU A 125 -23.37 7.80 20.05
C GLU A 125 -22.63 6.51 19.64
N PRO A 126 -21.29 6.49 19.71
CA PRO A 126 -20.51 5.33 19.30
C PRO A 126 -20.85 4.15 20.21
N ASN A 127 -21.73 3.28 19.71
CA ASN A 127 -22.05 2.01 20.34
C ASN A 127 -20.94 1.02 19.99
N GLU A 128 -20.43 0.28 20.98
CA GLU A 128 -19.33 -0.70 20.86
C GLU A 128 -19.50 -1.72 19.72
N ASN A 129 -20.71 -1.87 19.17
CA ASN A 129 -21.04 -2.84 18.14
C ASN A 129 -20.82 -2.36 16.68
N ASN A 130 -20.75 -1.05 16.44
CA ASN A 130 -20.71 -0.50 15.07
C ASN A 130 -19.35 0.06 14.64
N ASP A 131 -18.39 0.14 15.57
CA ASP A 131 -17.04 0.65 15.30
C ASP A 131 -16.00 -0.37 15.78
N PRO A 132 -15.32 -1.11 14.87
CA PRO A 132 -14.36 -2.16 15.26
C PRO A 132 -13.10 -1.60 15.95
N SER A 133 -12.93 -0.28 15.97
CA SER A 133 -11.82 0.42 16.62
C SER A 133 -11.98 0.56 18.15
N PHE A 134 -13.17 0.29 18.71
CA PHE A 134 -13.48 0.52 20.13
C PHE A 134 -13.43 -0.73 21.02
N LYS A 135 -13.07 -1.91 20.49
CA LYS A 135 -12.84 -3.09 21.32
C LYS A 135 -11.62 -2.86 22.21
N LYS A 136 -11.86 -2.46 23.47
CA LYS A 136 -10.85 -2.53 24.52
C LYS A 136 -10.47 -4.00 24.70
N GLU A 137 -9.25 -4.34 24.32
CA GLU A 137 -8.60 -5.56 24.80
C GLU A 137 -8.60 -5.50 26.34
N LYS A 138 -9.21 -6.52 26.97
CA LYS A 138 -9.06 -6.82 28.39
C LYS A 138 -7.97 -7.87 28.53
#